data_AF-A0AA89BFX8-F1
#
_entry.id   AF-A0AA89BFX8-F1
#
_cell.length_a   1.000
_cell.length_b   1.000
_cell.length_c   1.000
_cell.angle_alpha   90.00
_cell.angle_beta   90.00
_cell.angle_gamma   90.00
#
_symmetry.space_group_name_H-M   'P 1'
#
loop_
_entity.id
_entity.type
_entity.pdbx_description
1 polymer ?
#
loop_
_entity_poly.entity_id
_entity_poly.type
_entity_poly.pdbx_seq_one_letter_code
_entity_poly.pdbx_strand_id
1 'polypeptide(L)'
;IKATYSNSRPSLTVVFFFSYIDQITLSSPLVKRMQTLRNPHPIMSSLPLFINPKYLPVVFSVLLFTVTAMSITTAQASQPCVPTDSGPVIPTTPLVNFLERLQETALNTFGPRGFDPKLYVDVSLKVNLSTTREAFNNLPRTKNGSVSDNELNRFIEEYLNGVDEDLVYVEPVDFVAEPDGFLPKVENREVRAWALEVHSLWKNLSRKVSDRVLQRPELHTLLPLPKPVIIPGSRFREVYYWDSYWVIRGLLASKMYETAKGIVTNLVALIDEFGYVLNGARAYYTNRSQPPLLSSMVVDIYKRTGDMNLIKMSLPALLKEHKFWNSGIHKVTIQDSQGSTHTLSRYYAMWNEPRPESSTIDKETAFNLSNNCEKQQFYRELASVAESGWDFSTRWMRDASDLTTLAATSIIPVDLNAFILKMELDISFLANAIGENNTAVHFMEAAGARQEAMNSVFWNAEMGQWLDYWLKGNTTCKDVFKWEACNQNHNVFASNFIPLWIQLFNSGLPLLKITM
;
A
#
# COMPACT_ATOMS: atom_id res chain seq x y z
N ILE A 1 -7.77 7.12 -33.31
CA ILE A 1 -7.72 5.81 -32.62
C ILE A 1 -9.08 5.68 -31.94
N LYS A 2 -10.02 4.91 -32.52
CA LYS A 2 -11.24 4.52 -31.82
C LYS A 2 -10.89 3.24 -31.08
N ALA A 3 -10.64 3.35 -29.78
CA ALA A 3 -10.58 2.21 -28.88
C ALA A 3 -11.94 2.11 -28.21
N THR A 4 -12.58 0.97 -28.39
CA THR A 4 -13.76 0.50 -27.68
C THR A 4 -13.56 0.60 -26.17
N TYR A 5 -14.40 1.41 -25.52
CA TYR A 5 -14.52 1.48 -24.07
C TYR A 5 -15.04 0.14 -23.54
N SER A 6 -14.19 -0.59 -22.84
CA SER A 6 -14.57 -1.65 -21.92
C SER A 6 -14.69 -1.02 -20.54
N ASN A 7 -15.88 -1.09 -19.95
CA ASN A 7 -16.17 -0.67 -18.58
C ASN A 7 -15.33 -1.48 -17.58
N SER A 8 -14.16 -0.97 -17.20
CA SER A 8 -13.56 -1.22 -15.88
C SER A 8 -12.30 -0.37 -15.69
N ARG A 9 -12.23 0.32 -14.55
CA ARG A 9 -11.14 1.15 -14.00
C ARG A 9 -11.16 2.66 -14.30
N PRO A 10 -11.93 3.45 -13.52
CA PRO A 10 -11.77 4.91 -13.42
C PRO A 10 -10.74 5.36 -12.36
N SER A 11 -10.36 4.51 -11.39
CA SER A 11 -9.73 4.97 -10.13
C SER A 11 -8.27 5.43 -10.27
N LEU A 12 -7.46 4.81 -11.13
CA LEU A 12 -6.06 5.20 -11.34
C LEU A 12 -5.93 6.47 -12.21
N THR A 13 -6.91 6.77 -13.07
CA THR A 13 -6.85 7.90 -13.99
C THR A 13 -6.97 9.25 -13.29
N VAL A 14 -7.72 9.31 -12.18
CA VAL A 14 -7.93 10.55 -11.39
C VAL A 14 -6.65 10.99 -10.68
N VAL A 15 -5.89 10.03 -10.15
CA VAL A 15 -4.68 10.24 -9.33
C VAL A 15 -3.52 10.79 -10.16
N PHE A 16 -3.30 10.27 -11.38
CA PHE A 16 -2.15 10.66 -12.20
C PHE A 16 -2.31 12.02 -12.92
N PHE A 17 -3.53 12.46 -13.22
CA PHE A 17 -3.71 13.66 -14.05
C PHE A 17 -3.37 14.97 -13.33
N PHE A 18 -3.79 15.14 -12.08
CA PHE A 18 -3.59 16.40 -11.36
C PHE A 18 -2.12 16.68 -11.00
N SER A 19 -1.30 15.63 -10.84
CA SER A 19 0.15 15.77 -10.67
C SER A 19 0.82 16.42 -11.89
N TYR A 20 0.26 16.22 -13.09
CA TYR A 20 0.82 16.71 -14.35
C TYR A 20 0.47 18.18 -14.64
N ILE A 21 -0.67 18.69 -14.14
CA ILE A 21 -1.09 20.08 -14.39
C ILE A 21 -0.21 21.09 -13.64
N ASP A 22 0.27 20.76 -12.44
CA ASP A 22 1.16 21.66 -11.68
C ASP A 22 2.55 21.83 -12.33
N GLN A 23 2.96 20.95 -13.25
CA GLN A 23 4.27 21.02 -13.93
C GLN A 23 4.23 21.69 -15.31
N ILE A 24 3.05 21.93 -15.89
CA ILE A 24 2.93 22.60 -17.20
C ILE A 24 2.66 24.09 -16.99
N THR A 25 3.70 24.81 -16.59
CA THR A 25 3.86 26.22 -16.95
C THR A 25 4.98 26.32 -17.99
N LEU A 26 4.56 26.42 -19.25
CA LEU A 26 5.23 27.01 -20.42
C LEU A 26 6.69 26.62 -20.74
N SER A 27 6.83 26.05 -21.94
CA SER A 27 8.02 25.90 -22.80
C SER A 27 8.94 24.69 -22.59
N SER A 28 8.68 23.60 -23.32
CA SER A 28 9.70 22.60 -23.67
C SER A 28 9.41 21.95 -25.04
N PRO A 29 10.40 21.71 -25.93
CA PRO A 29 10.20 21.39 -27.35
C PRO A 29 9.81 19.93 -27.66
N LEU A 30 9.51 19.12 -26.64
CA LEU A 30 9.38 17.66 -26.77
C LEU A 30 8.10 17.18 -27.49
N VAL A 31 7.15 18.06 -27.79
CA VAL A 31 5.88 17.71 -28.45
C VAL A 31 6.02 17.57 -29.99
N LYS A 32 7.16 17.94 -30.59
CA LYS A 32 7.30 17.99 -32.06
C LYS A 32 7.84 16.72 -32.75
N ARG A 33 8.08 15.60 -32.06
CA ARG A 33 8.75 14.42 -32.67
C ARG A 33 7.99 13.10 -32.72
N MET A 34 6.68 13.08 -32.42
CA MET A 34 5.84 11.87 -32.56
C MET A 34 4.78 11.99 -33.66
N GLN A 35 5.14 12.55 -34.82
CA GLN A 35 4.26 12.61 -36.00
C GLN A 35 5.00 12.22 -37.28
N THR A 36 5.55 11.01 -37.35
CA THR A 36 5.81 10.35 -38.64
C THR A 36 5.91 8.86 -38.42
N LEU A 37 4.87 8.14 -38.87
CA LEU A 37 4.90 6.82 -39.53
C LEU A 37 3.56 6.10 -39.28
N ARG A 38 2.61 6.34 -40.19
CA ARG A 38 1.54 5.41 -40.50
C ARG A 38 1.47 5.30 -42.02
N ASN A 39 1.53 4.09 -42.55
CA ASN A 39 0.54 3.63 -43.50
C ASN A 39 0.48 2.09 -43.59
N PRO A 40 -0.70 1.51 -43.88
CA PRO A 40 -0.99 0.07 -43.84
C PRO A 40 -1.20 -0.54 -45.25
N HIS A 41 -1.17 -1.88 -45.36
CA HIS A 41 -2.20 -2.74 -46.03
C HIS A 41 -1.75 -4.23 -46.16
N PRO A 42 -2.70 -5.18 -46.41
CA PRO A 42 -2.70 -6.58 -45.93
C PRO A 42 -2.55 -7.62 -47.06
N ILE A 43 -2.56 -8.93 -46.76
CA ILE A 43 -3.05 -10.03 -47.64
C ILE A 43 -3.22 -11.36 -46.84
N MET A 44 -4.29 -12.09 -47.17
CA MET A 44 -4.66 -13.46 -46.75
C MET A 44 -3.79 -14.55 -47.39
N SER A 45 -3.67 -15.75 -46.77
CA SER A 45 -4.08 -17.04 -47.37
C SER A 45 -3.67 -18.28 -46.55
N SER A 46 -4.47 -19.32 -46.75
CA SER A 46 -4.67 -20.66 -46.15
C SER A 46 -3.71 -21.81 -46.53
N LEU A 47 -3.90 -22.96 -45.84
CA LEU A 47 -3.65 -24.41 -46.18
C LEU A 47 -2.35 -25.11 -45.62
N PRO A 48 -2.26 -26.46 -45.51
CA PRO A 48 -2.95 -27.38 -44.57
C PRO A 48 -2.03 -28.53 -44.00
N LEU A 49 -2.63 -29.52 -43.30
CA LEU A 49 -2.08 -30.76 -42.71
C LEU A 49 -1.27 -31.68 -43.66
N PHE A 50 -0.35 -32.49 -43.09
CA PHE A 50 -0.13 -33.90 -43.48
C PHE A 50 0.37 -34.79 -42.31
N ILE A 51 -0.05 -36.06 -42.32
CA ILE A 51 0.17 -37.13 -41.31
C ILE A 51 0.88 -38.34 -41.97
N ASN A 52 1.68 -39.08 -41.15
CA ASN A 52 2.03 -40.54 -41.18
C ASN A 52 3.20 -41.09 -42.04
N PRO A 53 3.72 -42.33 -41.79
CA PRO A 53 3.91 -43.14 -40.55
C PRO A 53 5.23 -44.02 -40.48
N LYS A 54 5.37 -44.83 -39.41
CA LYS A 54 6.21 -46.05 -39.15
C LYS A 54 7.62 -45.76 -38.55
N TYR A 55 8.10 -46.40 -37.46
CA TYR A 55 8.18 -47.82 -37.14
C TYR A 55 8.23 -48.12 -35.61
N LEU A 56 7.72 -49.30 -35.22
CA LEU A 56 7.92 -50.03 -33.94
C LEU A 56 9.15 -50.98 -34.05
N PRO A 57 9.83 -51.45 -32.97
CA PRO A 57 9.35 -52.65 -32.25
C PRO A 57 9.74 -52.85 -30.75
N VAL A 58 8.90 -53.68 -30.09
CA VAL A 58 9.17 -54.74 -29.07
C VAL A 58 9.58 -54.36 -27.63
N VAL A 59 8.69 -54.75 -26.70
CA VAL A 59 8.80 -54.71 -25.23
C VAL A 59 9.15 -56.10 -24.72
N PHE A 60 10.14 -56.20 -23.83
CA PHE A 60 10.38 -57.38 -22.98
C PHE A 60 10.00 -57.04 -21.54
N SER A 61 9.09 -57.83 -20.96
CA SER A 61 8.69 -57.76 -19.55
C SER A 61 9.73 -58.42 -18.66
N VAL A 62 10.20 -57.71 -17.63
CA VAL A 62 10.84 -58.30 -16.45
C VAL A 62 10.16 -57.71 -15.21
N LEU A 63 9.38 -58.55 -14.53
CA LEU A 63 8.87 -58.27 -13.18
C LEU A 63 10.04 -58.37 -12.20
N LEU A 64 10.36 -57.26 -11.52
CA LEU A 64 11.15 -57.30 -10.29
C LEU A 64 10.24 -56.94 -9.11
N PHE A 65 9.92 -57.94 -8.30
CA PHE A 65 9.32 -57.74 -6.98
C PHE A 65 10.35 -57.07 -6.08
N THR A 66 10.09 -55.84 -5.63
CA THR A 66 10.78 -55.26 -4.47
C THR A 66 9.74 -54.97 -3.39
N VAL A 67 9.97 -55.61 -2.25
CA VAL A 67 9.16 -55.53 -1.04
C VAL A 67 9.30 -54.14 -0.46
N THR A 68 8.25 -53.32 -0.53
CA THR A 68 8.17 -52.08 0.23
C THR A 68 7.94 -52.42 1.70
N ALA A 69 9.01 -52.33 2.50
CA ALA A 69 8.89 -52.27 3.94
C ALA A 69 8.08 -51.02 4.31
N MET A 70 6.90 -51.23 4.91
CA MET A 70 6.16 -50.16 5.56
C MET A 70 6.96 -49.69 6.78
N SER A 71 7.75 -48.64 6.61
CA SER A 71 8.24 -47.85 7.74
C SER A 71 7.04 -47.08 8.29
N ILE A 72 6.54 -47.52 9.44
CA ILE A 72 5.65 -46.74 10.29
C ILE A 72 6.48 -45.53 10.75
N THR A 73 6.39 -44.42 10.03
CA THR A 73 6.83 -43.12 10.52
C THR A 73 5.85 -42.72 11.61
N THR A 74 6.27 -42.97 12.85
CA THR A 74 5.72 -42.26 14.00
C THR A 74 5.73 -40.78 13.66
N ALA A 75 4.57 -40.12 13.80
CA ALA A 75 4.46 -38.68 13.67
C ALA A 75 5.41 -38.04 14.70
N GLN A 76 6.61 -37.70 14.23
CA GLN A 76 7.60 -37.02 15.02
C GLN A 76 7.02 -35.65 15.28
N ALA A 77 6.66 -35.38 16.54
CA ALA A 77 6.22 -34.06 16.97
C ALA A 77 7.23 -33.06 16.40
N SER A 78 6.75 -32.18 15.51
CA SER A 78 7.55 -31.16 14.84
C SER A 78 8.38 -30.47 15.92
N GLN A 79 9.71 -30.53 15.83
CA GLN A 79 10.54 -29.71 16.69
C GLN A 79 10.03 -28.26 16.61
N PRO A 80 9.88 -27.56 17.74
CA PRO A 80 9.47 -26.17 17.70
C PRO A 80 10.50 -25.40 16.88
N CYS A 81 10.10 -24.99 15.68
CA CYS A 81 10.93 -24.10 14.88
C CYS A 81 11.03 -22.77 15.63
N VAL A 82 12.18 -22.13 15.57
CA VAL A 82 12.37 -20.77 16.11
C VAL A 82 12.25 -19.82 14.93
N PRO A 83 11.30 -18.86 14.93
CA PRO A 83 11.21 -17.87 13.88
C PRO A 83 12.54 -17.14 13.72
N THR A 84 12.98 -16.97 12.47
CA THR A 84 14.17 -16.18 12.12
C THR A 84 14.00 -14.71 12.50
N ASP A 85 12.76 -14.24 12.51
CA ASP A 85 12.35 -12.92 12.92
C ASP A 85 11.28 -12.98 14.03
N SER A 86 11.62 -12.45 15.21
CA SER A 86 10.75 -12.36 16.38
C SER A 86 10.23 -10.94 16.62
N GLY A 87 10.25 -10.09 15.58
CA GLY A 87 9.81 -8.71 15.71
C GLY A 87 8.34 -8.56 16.15
N PRO A 88 7.94 -7.32 16.49
CA PRO A 88 6.67 -7.04 17.14
C PRO A 88 5.46 -7.51 16.32
N VAL A 89 4.39 -7.89 17.03
CA VAL A 89 3.08 -8.25 16.45
C VAL A 89 2.01 -7.48 17.20
N ILE A 90 1.19 -6.72 16.48
CA ILE A 90 0.00 -6.07 17.02
C ILE A 90 -1.19 -7.02 16.79
N PRO A 91 -1.84 -7.51 17.85
CA PRO A 91 -3.00 -8.39 17.71
C PRO A 91 -4.18 -7.63 17.11
N THR A 92 -4.96 -8.32 16.28
CA THR A 92 -6.21 -7.77 15.74
C THR A 92 -7.39 -7.94 16.70
N THR A 93 -8.54 -7.36 16.36
CA THR A 93 -9.73 -7.40 17.20
C THR A 93 -10.42 -8.78 17.13
N PRO A 94 -11.17 -9.18 18.17
CA PRO A 94 -11.99 -10.40 18.13
C PRO A 94 -13.00 -10.43 16.97
N LEU A 95 -13.46 -9.26 16.52
CA LEU A 95 -14.34 -9.13 15.36
C LEU A 95 -13.62 -9.56 14.08
N VAL A 96 -12.41 -9.06 13.83
CA VAL A 96 -11.64 -9.42 12.63
C VAL A 96 -11.38 -10.93 12.59
N ASN A 97 -10.96 -11.53 13.71
CA ASN A 97 -10.75 -12.97 13.80
C ASN A 97 -12.03 -13.78 13.47
N PHE A 98 -13.20 -13.28 13.89
CA PHE A 98 -14.48 -13.90 13.54
C PHE A 98 -14.79 -13.77 12.04
N LEU A 99 -14.57 -12.59 11.46
CA LEU A 99 -14.82 -12.33 10.05
C LEU A 99 -13.89 -13.13 9.12
N GLU A 100 -12.66 -13.43 9.55
CA GLU A 100 -11.78 -14.36 8.81
C GLU A 100 -12.34 -15.79 8.78
N ARG A 101 -12.93 -16.28 9.89
CA ARG A 101 -13.61 -17.59 9.90
C ARG A 101 -14.85 -17.61 9.01
N LEU A 102 -15.58 -16.50 8.97
CA LEU A 102 -16.70 -16.31 8.05
C LEU A 102 -16.21 -16.34 6.59
N GLN A 103 -15.13 -15.61 6.28
CA GLN A 103 -14.48 -15.58 4.97
C GLN A 103 -14.10 -16.99 4.50
N GLU A 104 -13.42 -17.79 5.33
CA GLU A 104 -13.06 -19.17 4.99
C GLU A 104 -14.29 -20.06 4.76
N THR A 105 -15.30 -19.93 5.62
CA THR A 105 -16.55 -20.69 5.48
C THR A 105 -17.27 -20.33 4.19
N ALA A 106 -17.26 -19.05 3.82
CA ALA A 106 -17.84 -18.57 2.57
C ALA A 106 -17.08 -19.10 1.34
N LEU A 107 -15.74 -19.10 1.34
CA LEU A 107 -14.95 -19.69 0.26
C LEU A 107 -15.27 -21.18 0.07
N ASN A 108 -15.36 -21.93 1.17
CA ASN A 108 -15.68 -23.36 1.14
C ASN A 108 -17.12 -23.66 0.69
N THR A 109 -18.04 -22.72 0.92
CA THR A 109 -19.47 -22.88 0.62
C THR A 109 -19.77 -22.44 -0.81
N PHE A 110 -19.44 -21.20 -1.16
CA PHE A 110 -19.78 -20.59 -2.45
C PHE A 110 -18.74 -20.87 -3.54
N GLY A 111 -17.54 -21.33 -3.17
CA GLY A 111 -16.44 -21.56 -4.08
C GLY A 111 -15.68 -20.30 -4.49
N PRO A 112 -14.63 -20.43 -5.31
CA PRO A 112 -13.70 -19.32 -5.61
C PRO A 112 -14.22 -18.34 -6.66
N ARG A 113 -15.29 -18.68 -7.40
CA ARG A 113 -15.76 -17.85 -8.51
C ARG A 113 -16.42 -16.57 -7.99
N GLY A 114 -15.78 -15.44 -8.23
CA GLY A 114 -16.29 -14.13 -7.77
C GLY A 114 -16.09 -13.88 -6.28
N PHE A 115 -15.30 -14.72 -5.61
CA PHE A 115 -14.95 -14.55 -4.20
C PHE A 115 -13.93 -13.43 -4.03
N ASP A 116 -14.23 -12.47 -3.16
CA ASP A 116 -13.26 -11.47 -2.68
C ASP A 116 -13.18 -11.57 -1.15
N PRO A 117 -12.04 -11.98 -0.57
CA PRO A 117 -11.88 -12.12 0.87
C PRO A 117 -12.15 -10.80 1.62
N LYS A 118 -11.86 -9.65 0.99
CA LYS A 118 -12.06 -8.33 1.61
C LYS A 118 -13.54 -8.07 1.90
N LEU A 119 -14.46 -8.52 1.04
CA LEU A 119 -15.90 -8.30 1.25
C LEU A 119 -16.38 -8.88 2.59
N TYR A 120 -15.83 -10.01 3.02
CA TYR A 120 -16.25 -10.68 4.26
C TYR A 120 -15.63 -10.08 5.52
N VAL A 121 -14.52 -9.33 5.41
CA VAL A 121 -13.93 -8.59 6.55
C VAL A 121 -14.37 -7.13 6.61
N ASP A 122 -15.06 -6.66 5.58
CA ASP A 122 -15.62 -5.30 5.52
C ASP A 122 -17.06 -5.21 6.05
N VAL A 123 -17.78 -6.34 6.19
CA VAL A 123 -19.14 -6.37 6.75
C VAL A 123 -19.12 -5.94 8.22
N SER A 124 -20.23 -5.33 8.64
CA SER A 124 -20.48 -5.02 10.04
C SER A 124 -21.57 -5.91 10.62
N LEU A 125 -21.59 -6.05 11.94
CA LEU A 125 -22.58 -6.90 12.61
C LEU A 125 -23.89 -6.12 12.84
N LYS A 126 -25.03 -6.82 12.79
CA LYS A 126 -26.34 -6.29 13.22
C LYS A 126 -26.51 -6.31 14.73
N VAL A 127 -25.88 -7.29 15.38
CA VAL A 127 -25.92 -7.52 16.82
C VAL A 127 -24.51 -7.73 17.38
N ASN A 128 -24.39 -7.80 18.69
CA ASN A 128 -23.15 -8.07 19.42
C ASN A 128 -22.43 -9.34 18.96
N LEU A 129 -21.09 -9.25 18.90
CA LEU A 129 -20.22 -10.34 18.43
C LEU A 129 -20.45 -11.67 19.15
N SER A 130 -20.75 -11.67 20.46
CA SER A 130 -21.02 -12.90 21.21
C SER A 130 -22.19 -13.68 20.62
N THR A 131 -23.31 -12.99 20.36
CA THR A 131 -24.54 -13.57 19.83
C THR A 131 -24.36 -14.00 18.38
N THR A 132 -23.74 -13.16 17.56
CA THR A 132 -23.43 -13.51 16.16
C THR A 132 -22.50 -14.73 16.06
N ARG A 133 -21.48 -14.79 16.92
CA ARG A 133 -20.54 -15.91 16.95
C ARG A 133 -21.19 -17.21 17.42
N GLU A 134 -22.08 -17.14 18.40
CA GLU A 134 -22.86 -18.29 18.85
C GLU A 134 -23.76 -18.83 17.72
N ALA A 135 -24.52 -17.95 17.06
CA ALA A 135 -25.33 -18.31 15.91
C ALA A 135 -24.50 -18.95 14.78
N PHE A 136 -23.32 -18.39 14.47
CA PHE A 136 -22.41 -18.93 13.45
C PHE A 136 -21.87 -20.33 13.80
N ASN A 137 -21.52 -20.54 15.08
CA ASN A 137 -21.03 -21.83 15.55
C ASN A 137 -22.12 -22.91 15.52
N ASN A 138 -23.40 -22.51 15.65
CA ASN A 138 -24.56 -23.41 15.62
C ASN A 138 -25.08 -23.70 14.21
N LEU A 139 -24.46 -23.16 13.15
CA LEU A 139 -24.86 -23.46 11.78
C LEU A 139 -24.77 -24.96 11.48
N PRO A 140 -25.80 -25.57 10.83
CA PRO A 140 -25.73 -26.96 10.43
C PRO A 140 -24.54 -27.21 9.50
N ARG A 141 -23.69 -28.18 9.86
CA ARG A 141 -22.50 -28.55 9.09
C ARG A 141 -22.57 -30.01 8.66
N THR A 142 -22.07 -30.28 7.46
CA THR A 142 -21.86 -31.66 7.00
C THR A 142 -20.78 -32.35 7.83
N LYS A 143 -20.62 -33.67 7.68
CA LYS A 143 -19.54 -34.43 8.32
C LYS A 143 -18.13 -33.89 8.00
N ASN A 144 -17.98 -33.20 6.86
CA ASN A 144 -16.73 -32.60 6.42
C ASN A 144 -16.59 -31.13 6.88
N GLY A 145 -17.51 -30.64 7.73
CA GLY A 145 -17.49 -29.29 8.29
C GLY A 145 -18.06 -28.19 7.40
N SER A 146 -18.54 -28.53 6.18
CA SER A 146 -19.10 -27.54 5.24
C SER A 146 -20.50 -27.09 5.64
N VAL A 147 -20.80 -25.81 5.40
CA VAL A 147 -22.14 -25.22 5.55
C VAL A 147 -22.80 -25.22 4.17
N SER A 148 -24.13 -25.31 4.09
CA SER A 148 -24.84 -25.18 2.80
C SER A 148 -25.07 -23.72 2.43
N ASP A 149 -25.18 -23.42 1.13
CA ASP A 149 -25.39 -22.06 0.62
C ASP A 149 -26.60 -21.38 1.28
N ASN A 150 -27.71 -22.11 1.43
CA ASN A 150 -28.94 -21.57 2.03
C ASN A 150 -28.75 -21.20 3.51
N GLU A 151 -28.04 -22.04 4.26
CA GLU A 151 -27.78 -21.80 5.69
C GLU A 151 -26.85 -20.61 5.91
N LEU A 152 -25.79 -20.51 5.10
CA LEU A 152 -24.84 -19.40 5.21
C LEU A 152 -25.46 -18.07 4.74
N ASN A 153 -26.24 -18.06 3.66
CA ASN A 153 -26.94 -16.85 3.21
C ASN A 153 -27.93 -16.35 4.26
N ARG A 154 -28.73 -17.24 4.86
CA ARG A 154 -29.63 -16.88 5.96
C ARG A 154 -28.89 -16.28 7.15
N PHE A 155 -27.75 -16.85 7.52
CA PHE A 155 -26.90 -16.29 8.58
C PHE A 155 -26.42 -14.87 8.24
N ILE A 156 -25.91 -14.67 7.03
CA ILE A 156 -25.44 -13.35 6.56
C ILE A 156 -26.58 -12.34 6.61
N GLU A 157 -27.76 -12.70 6.08
CA GLU A 157 -28.95 -11.84 6.07
C GLU A 157 -29.45 -11.49 7.48
N GLU A 158 -29.36 -12.41 8.44
CA GLU A 158 -29.87 -12.19 9.80
C GLU A 158 -28.88 -11.40 10.67
N TYR A 159 -27.58 -11.67 10.56
CA TYR A 159 -26.58 -11.18 11.53
C TYR A 159 -25.62 -10.12 11.00
N LEU A 160 -25.54 -9.90 9.68
CA LEU A 160 -24.57 -8.98 9.07
C LEU A 160 -25.28 -7.87 8.27
N ASN A 161 -24.69 -6.69 8.30
CA ASN A 161 -25.04 -5.59 7.41
C ASN A 161 -24.21 -5.65 6.12
N GLY A 162 -24.65 -4.93 5.10
CA GLY A 162 -23.91 -4.80 3.85
C GLY A 162 -22.58 -4.05 4.03
N VAL A 163 -21.64 -4.34 3.14
CA VAL A 163 -20.30 -3.71 3.04
C VAL A 163 -20.30 -2.20 2.73
N ASP A 164 -21.47 -1.60 2.48
CA ASP A 164 -21.64 -0.17 2.15
C ASP A 164 -22.35 0.63 3.26
N GLU A 165 -22.64 0.02 4.43
CA GLU A 165 -23.43 0.69 5.49
C GLU A 165 -22.59 1.51 6.48
N ASP A 166 -21.28 1.29 6.47
CA ASP A 166 -20.33 1.89 7.41
C ASP A 166 -19.82 3.25 6.92
N LEU A 167 -19.90 3.50 5.60
CA LEU A 167 -19.60 4.77 4.94
C LEU A 167 -20.83 5.28 4.18
N VAL A 168 -21.26 6.50 4.51
CA VAL A 168 -22.38 7.14 3.82
C VAL A 168 -21.90 8.24 2.90
N TYR A 169 -22.65 8.48 1.83
CA TYR A 169 -22.44 9.60 0.93
C TYR A 169 -22.51 10.94 1.68
N VAL A 170 -21.64 11.87 1.31
CA VAL A 170 -21.71 13.27 1.70
C VAL A 170 -21.25 14.13 0.53
N GLU A 171 -21.93 15.24 0.29
CA GLU A 171 -21.48 16.20 -0.71
C GLU A 171 -20.29 17.01 -0.15
N PRO A 172 -19.16 17.13 -0.86
CA PRO A 172 -18.05 17.95 -0.40
C PRO A 172 -18.47 19.40 -0.25
N VAL A 173 -18.11 20.03 0.87
CA VAL A 173 -18.58 21.36 1.27
C VAL A 173 -18.14 22.50 0.34
N ASP A 174 -17.08 22.27 -0.41
CA ASP A 174 -16.41 23.24 -1.29
C ASP A 174 -16.39 22.79 -2.76
N PHE A 175 -17.23 21.81 -3.12
CA PHE A 175 -17.37 21.38 -4.51
C PHE A 175 -18.08 22.44 -5.35
N VAL A 176 -17.50 22.79 -6.50
CA VAL A 176 -18.09 23.69 -7.50
C VAL A 176 -17.96 23.04 -8.87
N ALA A 177 -19.08 22.84 -9.58
CA ALA A 177 -19.12 22.04 -10.82
C ALA A 177 -18.12 22.49 -11.89
N GLU A 178 -17.84 23.80 -11.99
CA GLU A 178 -16.79 24.35 -12.82
C GLU A 178 -15.77 25.08 -11.93
N PRO A 179 -14.70 24.40 -11.47
CA PRO A 179 -13.73 25.02 -10.59
C PRO A 179 -12.92 26.09 -11.32
N ASP A 180 -12.83 27.28 -10.72
CA ASP A 180 -11.93 28.33 -11.19
C ASP A 180 -10.46 27.89 -11.03
N GLY A 181 -9.56 28.42 -11.86
CA GLY A 181 -8.12 28.17 -11.75
C GLY A 181 -7.56 27.49 -12.98
N PHE A 182 -7.40 26.16 -12.96
CA PHE A 182 -6.82 25.44 -14.09
C PHE A 182 -7.79 25.37 -15.27
N LEU A 183 -9.09 25.16 -15.00
CA LEU A 183 -10.07 24.83 -16.02
C LEU A 183 -10.26 25.93 -17.08
N PRO A 184 -10.36 27.24 -16.74
CA PRO A 184 -10.44 28.31 -17.74
C PRO A 184 -9.23 28.38 -18.69
N LYS A 185 -8.08 27.83 -18.31
CA LYS A 185 -6.86 27.80 -19.13
C LYS A 185 -6.82 26.61 -20.12
N VAL A 186 -7.77 25.67 -20.01
CA VAL A 186 -7.86 24.51 -20.88
C VAL A 186 -8.65 24.87 -22.14
N GLU A 187 -7.95 25.30 -23.19
CA GLU A 187 -8.55 25.74 -24.46
C GLU A 187 -9.15 24.58 -25.27
N ASN A 188 -8.51 23.40 -25.22
CA ASN A 188 -8.99 22.23 -25.95
C ASN A 188 -10.30 21.71 -25.32
N ARG A 189 -11.38 21.71 -26.10
CA ARG A 189 -12.73 21.34 -25.64
C ARG A 189 -12.83 19.90 -25.13
N GLU A 190 -12.16 18.95 -25.78
CA GLU A 190 -12.18 17.54 -25.36
C GLU A 190 -11.44 17.35 -24.04
N VAL A 191 -10.27 17.98 -23.89
CA VAL A 191 -9.50 17.95 -22.63
C VAL A 191 -10.27 18.65 -21.51
N ARG A 192 -10.96 19.77 -21.80
CA ARG A 192 -11.80 20.46 -20.82
C ARG A 192 -12.97 19.58 -20.36
N ALA A 193 -13.67 18.95 -21.29
CA ALA A 193 -14.80 18.06 -20.97
C ALA A 193 -14.35 16.89 -20.11
N TRP A 194 -13.23 16.25 -20.47
CA TRP A 194 -12.65 15.17 -19.68
C TRP A 194 -12.18 15.64 -18.29
N ALA A 195 -11.57 16.82 -18.18
CA ALA A 195 -11.16 17.36 -16.87
C ALA A 195 -12.36 17.63 -15.95
N LEU A 196 -13.49 18.08 -16.51
CA LEU A 196 -14.76 18.21 -15.78
C LEU A 196 -15.32 16.86 -15.34
N GLU A 197 -15.23 15.83 -16.18
CA GLU A 197 -15.61 14.47 -15.82
C GLU A 197 -14.77 13.97 -14.63
N VAL A 198 -13.45 14.12 -14.70
CA VAL A 198 -12.54 13.77 -13.60
C VAL A 198 -12.85 14.57 -12.32
N HIS A 199 -13.07 15.88 -12.44
CA HIS A 199 -13.43 16.73 -11.30
C HIS A 199 -14.75 16.29 -10.65
N SER A 200 -15.76 15.92 -11.45
CA SER A 200 -17.05 15.46 -10.94
C SER A 200 -16.97 14.21 -10.06
N LEU A 201 -15.90 13.41 -10.20
CA LEU A 201 -15.68 12.22 -9.38
C LEU A 201 -15.44 12.54 -7.91
N TRP A 202 -14.98 13.75 -7.56
CA TRP A 202 -14.85 14.14 -6.15
C TRP A 202 -16.17 14.07 -5.40
N LYS A 203 -17.26 14.48 -6.05
CA LYS A 203 -18.61 14.33 -5.49
C LYS A 203 -18.95 12.86 -5.30
N ASN A 204 -18.65 12.01 -6.28
CA ASN A 204 -19.00 10.58 -6.24
C ASN A 204 -18.17 9.76 -5.24
N LEU A 205 -16.94 10.18 -4.96
CA LEU A 205 -15.99 9.47 -4.09
C LEU A 205 -16.00 10.00 -2.65
N SER A 206 -16.74 11.08 -2.36
CA SER A 206 -16.82 11.63 -1.01
C SER A 206 -17.73 10.80 -0.11
N ARG A 207 -17.20 10.42 1.05
CA ARG A 207 -17.88 9.62 2.06
C ARG A 207 -17.64 10.21 3.43
N LYS A 208 -18.54 9.93 4.37
CA LYS A 208 -18.29 10.11 5.80
C LYS A 208 -18.58 8.81 6.53
N VAL A 209 -17.88 8.59 7.63
CA VAL A 209 -18.17 7.51 8.56
C VAL A 209 -19.62 7.65 9.05
N SER A 210 -20.39 6.56 9.04
CA SER A 210 -21.80 6.59 9.43
C SER A 210 -21.94 6.73 10.95
N ASP A 211 -23.08 7.27 11.40
CA ASP A 211 -23.35 7.44 12.84
C ASP A 211 -23.35 6.10 13.59
N ARG A 212 -23.62 4.98 12.90
CA ARG A 212 -23.58 3.63 13.48
C ARG A 212 -22.17 3.26 13.93
N VAL A 213 -21.16 3.55 13.11
CA VAL A 213 -19.74 3.32 13.45
C VAL A 213 -19.35 4.17 14.65
N LEU A 214 -19.82 5.42 14.72
CA LEU A 214 -19.52 6.32 15.85
C LEU A 214 -20.20 5.87 17.16
N GLN A 215 -21.42 5.33 17.08
CA GLN A 215 -22.19 4.89 18.24
C GLN A 215 -21.76 3.51 18.76
N ARG A 216 -21.37 2.61 17.86
CA ARG A 216 -21.07 1.20 18.17
C ARG A 216 -19.84 0.68 17.41
N PRO A 217 -18.66 1.30 17.60
CA PRO A 217 -17.45 0.96 16.84
C PRO A 217 -17.05 -0.52 16.97
N GLU A 218 -17.43 -1.20 18.05
CA GLU A 218 -17.12 -2.61 18.28
C GLU A 218 -17.79 -3.59 17.30
N LEU A 219 -18.76 -3.12 16.51
CA LEU A 219 -19.45 -3.92 15.48
C LEU A 219 -18.87 -3.76 14.08
N HIS A 220 -17.92 -2.84 13.91
CA HIS A 220 -17.39 -2.43 12.63
C HIS A 220 -15.90 -2.69 12.57
N THR A 221 -15.41 -3.07 11.38
CA THR A 221 -13.97 -3.01 11.13
C THR A 221 -13.54 -1.61 10.70
N LEU A 222 -14.43 -0.78 10.14
CA LEU A 222 -14.14 0.61 9.82
C LEU A 222 -13.92 1.42 11.09
N LEU A 223 -12.83 2.19 11.14
CA LEU A 223 -12.48 3.02 12.29
C LEU A 223 -13.24 4.36 12.25
N PRO A 224 -13.65 4.89 13.41
CA PRO A 224 -14.22 6.24 13.50
C PRO A 224 -13.29 7.31 12.93
N LEU A 225 -13.83 8.23 12.12
CA LEU A 225 -13.08 9.38 11.60
C LEU A 225 -13.88 10.67 11.80
N PRO A 226 -13.25 11.78 12.23
CA PRO A 226 -13.95 13.02 12.57
C PRO A 226 -14.46 13.84 11.37
N LYS A 227 -13.93 13.60 10.16
CA LYS A 227 -14.25 14.37 8.94
C LYS A 227 -14.60 13.46 7.77
N PRO A 228 -15.28 13.98 6.74
CA PRO A 228 -15.40 13.30 5.45
C PRO A 228 -14.05 12.90 4.86
N VAL A 229 -14.07 11.84 4.05
CA VAL A 229 -12.93 11.30 3.30
C VAL A 229 -13.28 11.26 1.81
N ILE A 230 -12.25 11.14 0.98
CA ILE A 230 -12.38 10.73 -0.41
C ILE A 230 -11.79 9.32 -0.51
N ILE A 231 -12.59 8.35 -0.95
CA ILE A 231 -12.13 6.96 -1.11
C ILE A 231 -11.51 6.76 -2.51
N PRO A 232 -10.57 5.81 -2.69
CA PRO A 232 -10.06 5.47 -4.03
C PRO A 232 -11.14 4.91 -4.97
N GLY A 233 -12.15 4.24 -4.39
CA GLY A 233 -13.34 3.73 -5.08
C GLY A 233 -13.39 2.21 -5.22
N SER A 234 -14.56 1.71 -5.65
CA SER A 234 -14.85 0.28 -5.82
C SER A 234 -14.71 -0.52 -4.51
N ARG A 235 -13.81 -1.51 -4.44
CA ARG A 235 -13.54 -2.33 -3.24
C ARG A 235 -12.80 -1.58 -2.12
N PHE A 236 -12.19 -0.45 -2.43
CA PHE A 236 -11.45 0.38 -1.47
C PHE A 236 -12.40 1.39 -0.84
N ARG A 237 -12.93 1.02 0.33
CA ARG A 237 -14.05 1.69 1.01
C ARG A 237 -13.63 2.23 2.37
N GLU A 238 -12.43 2.76 2.40
CA GLU A 238 -11.82 3.46 3.52
C GLU A 238 -10.84 4.48 2.95
N VAL A 239 -10.43 5.44 3.79
CA VAL A 239 -9.29 6.28 3.44
C VAL A 239 -8.03 5.42 3.44
N TYR A 240 -7.19 5.60 2.42
CA TYR A 240 -5.85 5.01 2.31
C TYR A 240 -4.81 6.12 2.40
N TYR A 241 -3.70 5.84 3.09
CA TYR A 241 -2.76 6.89 3.47
C TYR A 241 -2.06 7.52 2.27
N TRP A 242 -1.24 6.77 1.53
CA TRP A 242 -0.43 7.40 0.48
C TRP A 242 -1.27 7.86 -0.73
N ASP A 243 -2.39 7.19 -1.01
CA ASP A 243 -3.39 7.60 -2.01
C ASP A 243 -3.92 9.00 -1.71
N SER A 244 -4.11 9.32 -0.42
CA SER A 244 -4.62 10.61 0.03
C SER A 244 -3.73 11.78 -0.38
N TYR A 245 -2.41 11.57 -0.55
CA TYR A 245 -1.52 12.61 -1.07
C TYR A 245 -1.96 13.07 -2.46
N TRP A 246 -2.12 12.11 -3.37
CA TRP A 246 -2.47 12.37 -4.75
C TRP A 246 -3.90 12.89 -4.90
N VAL A 247 -4.82 12.38 -4.07
CA VAL A 247 -6.17 12.92 -3.96
C VAL A 247 -6.11 14.39 -3.55
N ILE A 248 -5.36 14.73 -2.50
CA ILE A 248 -5.20 16.12 -2.04
C ILE A 248 -4.62 16.99 -3.16
N ARG A 249 -3.62 16.53 -3.91
CA ARG A 249 -3.11 17.28 -5.07
C ARG A 249 -4.22 17.63 -6.08
N GLY A 250 -5.12 16.68 -6.36
CA GLY A 250 -6.27 16.91 -7.23
C GLY A 250 -7.36 17.82 -6.63
N LEU A 251 -7.61 17.71 -5.33
CA LEU A 251 -8.50 18.62 -4.61
C LEU A 251 -7.96 20.05 -4.61
N LEU A 252 -6.65 20.24 -4.39
CA LEU A 252 -6.00 21.55 -4.43
C LEU A 252 -6.09 22.20 -5.82
N ALA A 253 -5.89 21.41 -6.89
CA ALA A 253 -6.11 21.87 -8.26
C ALA A 253 -7.58 22.27 -8.50
N SER A 254 -8.51 21.55 -7.88
CA SER A 254 -9.95 21.83 -7.90
C SER A 254 -10.38 22.93 -6.91
N LYS A 255 -9.44 23.56 -6.19
CA LYS A 255 -9.69 24.54 -5.11
C LYS A 255 -10.56 24.04 -3.95
N MET A 256 -10.60 22.72 -3.73
CA MET A 256 -11.36 22.08 -2.65
C MET A 256 -10.50 21.96 -1.37
N TYR A 257 -10.16 23.11 -0.80
CA TYR A 257 -9.22 23.22 0.32
C TYR A 257 -9.77 22.68 1.66
N GLU A 258 -11.07 22.86 1.93
CA GLU A 258 -11.70 22.35 3.15
C GLU A 258 -11.83 20.84 3.11
N THR A 259 -12.15 20.28 1.94
CA THR A 259 -12.15 18.82 1.74
C THR A 259 -10.74 18.23 1.93
N ALA A 260 -9.71 18.88 1.38
CA ALA A 260 -8.32 18.46 1.58
C ALA A 260 -7.88 18.52 3.05
N LYS A 261 -8.25 19.59 3.78
CA LYS A 261 -8.00 19.71 5.22
C LYS A 261 -8.71 18.61 6.02
N GLY A 262 -9.95 18.26 5.65
CA GLY A 262 -10.69 17.17 6.29
C GLY A 262 -9.95 15.84 6.23
N ILE A 263 -9.32 15.51 5.10
CA ILE A 263 -8.49 14.31 4.96
C ILE A 263 -7.29 14.37 5.91
N VAL A 264 -6.55 15.48 5.95
CA VAL A 264 -5.41 15.64 6.88
C VAL A 264 -5.84 15.52 8.34
N THR A 265 -6.98 16.12 8.73
CA THR A 265 -7.53 15.99 10.08
C THR A 265 -7.79 14.53 10.45
N ASN A 266 -8.31 13.72 9.52
CA ASN A 266 -8.52 12.30 9.75
C ASN A 266 -7.21 11.53 9.93
N LEU A 267 -6.19 11.80 9.10
CA LEU A 267 -4.88 11.15 9.22
C LEU A 267 -4.16 11.53 10.52
N VAL A 268 -4.29 12.79 10.96
CA VAL A 268 -3.81 13.24 12.28
C VAL A 268 -4.53 12.51 13.42
N ALA A 269 -5.86 12.34 13.33
CA ALA A 269 -6.60 11.58 14.34
C ALA A 269 -6.13 10.12 14.45
N LEU A 270 -5.79 9.47 13.33
CA LEU A 270 -5.19 8.13 13.35
C LEU A 270 -3.82 8.12 14.04
N ILE A 271 -2.98 9.13 13.84
CA ILE A 271 -1.71 9.24 14.57
C ILE A 271 -1.95 9.45 16.07
N ASP A 272 -2.94 10.25 16.45
CA ASP A 272 -3.22 10.50 17.86
C ASP A 272 -3.71 9.25 18.60
N GLU A 273 -4.45 8.38 17.92
CA GLU A 273 -4.94 7.12 18.49
C GLU A 273 -3.92 5.97 18.40
N PHE A 274 -3.25 5.79 17.25
CA PHE A 274 -2.41 4.62 16.97
C PHE A 274 -0.90 4.92 16.97
N GLY A 275 -0.50 6.19 16.98
CA GLY A 275 0.89 6.64 16.99
C GLY A 275 1.52 6.85 15.60
N TYR A 276 0.84 6.46 14.53
CA TYR A 276 1.26 6.60 13.13
C TYR A 276 0.03 6.53 12.22
N VAL A 277 0.17 6.95 10.95
CA VAL A 277 -0.93 6.84 9.99
C VAL A 277 -1.05 5.38 9.54
N LEU A 278 -2.24 4.80 9.63
CA LEU A 278 -2.50 3.43 9.21
C LEU A 278 -2.54 3.30 7.67
N ASN A 279 -2.27 2.11 7.14
CA ASN A 279 -2.46 1.80 5.71
C ASN A 279 -3.83 2.27 5.20
N GLY A 280 -4.88 1.89 5.92
CA GLY A 280 -6.21 2.46 5.79
C GLY A 280 -6.97 2.41 7.11
N ALA A 281 -8.10 3.10 7.19
CA ALA A 281 -8.88 3.26 8.44
C ALA A 281 -9.75 2.03 8.77
N ARG A 282 -9.14 0.83 8.81
CA ARG A 282 -9.80 -0.42 9.22
C ARG A 282 -9.01 -1.10 10.33
N ALA A 283 -9.71 -1.80 11.23
CA ALA A 283 -9.12 -2.48 12.38
C ALA A 283 -8.01 -3.48 12.01
N TYR A 284 -8.11 -4.14 10.85
CA TYR A 284 -7.11 -5.08 10.34
C TYR A 284 -5.86 -4.41 9.72
N TYR A 285 -5.85 -3.07 9.61
CA TYR A 285 -4.71 -2.26 9.20
C TYR A 285 -3.96 -1.61 10.37
N THR A 286 -4.40 -1.79 11.62
CA THR A 286 -3.77 -1.22 12.83
C THR A 286 -2.37 -1.75 13.15
N ASN A 287 -1.86 -2.68 12.34
CA ASN A 287 -0.53 -3.29 12.48
C ASN A 287 0.51 -2.75 11.47
N ARG A 288 0.11 -1.86 10.54
CA ARG A 288 0.99 -1.37 9.47
C ARG A 288 0.61 0.01 8.95
N SER A 289 1.58 0.72 8.45
CA SER A 289 1.43 2.05 7.85
C SER A 289 1.33 1.99 6.31
N GLN A 290 1.73 3.07 5.65
CA GLN A 290 1.93 3.24 4.21
C GLN A 290 2.99 4.33 3.96
N PRO A 291 3.47 4.55 2.71
CA PRO A 291 4.49 5.55 2.42
C PRO A 291 4.16 6.94 3.01
N PRO A 292 5.06 7.53 3.83
CA PRO A 292 4.68 8.64 4.69
C PRO A 292 4.70 9.99 3.99
N LEU A 293 3.52 10.48 3.62
CA LEU A 293 3.32 11.70 2.83
C LEU A 293 2.52 12.80 3.55
N LEU A 294 2.09 12.59 4.81
CA LEU A 294 1.24 13.52 5.55
C LEU A 294 1.85 14.92 5.66
N SER A 295 3.16 15.01 5.93
CA SER A 295 3.89 16.28 6.03
C SER A 295 3.78 17.11 4.74
N SER A 296 3.95 16.47 3.59
CA SER A 296 3.81 17.11 2.28
C SER A 296 2.36 17.52 2.00
N MET A 297 1.36 16.74 2.42
CA MET A 297 -0.05 17.15 2.35
C MET A 297 -0.30 18.45 3.13
N VAL A 298 0.21 18.54 4.36
CA VAL A 298 0.09 19.73 5.22
C VAL A 298 0.76 20.94 4.57
N VAL A 299 2.00 20.78 4.07
CA VAL A 299 2.74 21.85 3.39
C VAL A 299 2.00 22.33 2.14
N ASP A 300 1.50 21.42 1.31
CA ASP A 300 0.82 21.78 0.06
C ASP A 300 -0.49 22.52 0.32
N ILE A 301 -1.28 22.09 1.31
CA ILE A 301 -2.49 22.81 1.72
C ILE A 301 -2.13 24.18 2.31
N TYR A 302 -1.15 24.24 3.22
CA TYR A 302 -0.71 25.50 3.82
C TYR A 302 -0.25 26.52 2.76
N LYS A 303 0.57 26.09 1.79
CA LYS A 303 1.03 26.97 0.70
C LYS A 303 -0.10 27.57 -0.13
N ARG A 304 -1.26 26.93 -0.20
CA ARG A 304 -2.44 27.43 -0.92
C ARG A 304 -3.36 28.29 -0.05
N THR A 305 -3.36 28.08 1.27
CA THR A 305 -4.39 28.62 2.17
C THR A 305 -3.86 29.61 3.21
N GLY A 306 -2.57 29.53 3.56
CA GLY A 306 -2.00 30.26 4.69
C GLY A 306 -2.54 29.81 6.06
N ASP A 307 -3.20 28.64 6.14
CA ASP A 307 -3.86 28.18 7.36
C ASP A 307 -2.85 27.77 8.44
N MET A 308 -2.52 28.71 9.33
CA MET A 308 -1.61 28.48 10.45
C MET A 308 -2.14 27.49 11.49
N ASN A 309 -3.46 27.33 11.59
CA ASN A 309 -4.06 26.39 12.54
C ASN A 309 -3.85 24.95 12.08
N LEU A 310 -3.87 24.71 10.76
CA LEU A 310 -3.49 23.42 10.19
C LEU A 310 -2.08 23.02 10.64
N ILE A 311 -1.11 23.94 10.58
CA ILE A 311 0.26 23.65 11.03
C ILE A 311 0.29 23.30 12.52
N LYS A 312 -0.33 24.13 13.36
CA LYS A 312 -0.33 23.93 14.82
C LYS A 312 -0.97 22.60 15.23
N MET A 313 -2.02 22.18 14.53
CA MET A 313 -2.68 20.89 14.76
C MET A 313 -1.82 19.73 14.26
N SER A 314 -1.19 19.84 13.09
CA SER A 314 -0.49 18.73 12.45
C SER A 314 0.94 18.51 12.96
N LEU A 315 1.67 19.56 13.36
CA LEU A 315 3.08 19.42 13.70
C LEU A 315 3.34 18.38 14.82
N PRO A 316 2.60 18.35 15.95
CA PRO A 316 2.80 17.33 16.98
C PRO A 316 2.60 15.89 16.46
N ALA A 317 1.64 15.68 15.56
CA ALA A 317 1.38 14.39 14.95
C ALA A 317 2.51 13.98 13.99
N LEU A 318 3.03 14.92 13.19
CA LEU A 318 4.17 14.66 12.30
C LEU A 318 5.43 14.25 13.09
N LEU A 319 5.66 14.84 14.27
CA LEU A 319 6.76 14.43 15.16
C LEU A 319 6.60 12.99 15.68
N LYS A 320 5.36 12.58 16.01
CA LYS A 320 5.06 11.19 16.41
C LYS A 320 5.31 10.22 15.26
N GLU A 321 4.83 10.56 14.07
CA GLU A 321 5.00 9.73 12.88
C GLU A 321 6.47 9.59 12.46
N HIS A 322 7.24 10.68 12.49
CA HIS A 322 8.69 10.62 12.25
C HIS A 322 9.39 9.68 13.24
N LYS A 323 9.01 9.75 14.52
CA LYS A 323 9.53 8.84 15.55
C LYS A 323 9.18 7.37 15.27
N PHE A 324 7.98 7.08 14.78
CA PHE A 324 7.58 5.73 14.38
C PHE A 324 8.53 5.14 13.32
N TRP A 325 8.81 5.91 12.26
CA TRP A 325 9.69 5.48 11.15
C TRP A 325 11.19 5.44 11.51
N ASN A 326 11.62 6.19 12.53
CA ASN A 326 13.02 6.32 12.93
C ASN A 326 13.37 5.66 14.27
N SER A 327 12.53 4.72 14.72
CA SER A 327 12.78 3.98 15.96
C SER A 327 12.47 2.48 15.82
N GLY A 328 12.88 1.72 16.84
CA GLY A 328 12.58 0.30 16.94
C GLY A 328 12.99 -0.49 15.69
N ILE A 329 12.06 -1.30 15.17
CA ILE A 329 12.31 -2.25 14.09
C ILE A 329 12.42 -1.60 12.70
N HIS A 330 11.89 -0.38 12.52
CA HIS A 330 12.01 0.39 11.28
C HIS A 330 13.40 0.99 11.12
N LYS A 331 14.06 1.37 12.23
CA LYS A 331 15.40 1.96 12.22
C LYS A 331 16.46 0.92 11.88
N VAL A 332 17.26 1.20 10.86
CA VAL A 332 18.40 0.39 10.43
C VAL A 332 19.67 1.25 10.48
N THR A 333 20.68 0.75 11.20
CA THR A 333 22.02 1.37 11.23
C THR A 333 22.94 0.66 10.26
N ILE A 334 23.57 1.39 9.33
CA ILE A 334 24.47 0.85 8.33
C ILE A 334 25.77 1.65 8.28
N GLN A 335 26.91 0.96 8.32
CA GLN A 335 28.22 1.53 8.08
C GLN A 335 28.53 1.47 6.58
N ASP A 336 28.82 2.62 5.96
CA ASP A 336 29.14 2.71 4.54
C ASP A 336 30.55 2.19 4.20
N SER A 337 30.89 2.21 2.91
CA SER A 337 32.20 1.78 2.40
C SER A 337 33.38 2.61 2.93
N GLN A 338 33.14 3.81 3.45
CA GLN A 338 34.14 4.71 4.00
C GLN A 338 34.25 4.59 5.53
N GLY A 339 33.43 3.74 6.15
CA GLY A 339 33.41 3.53 7.59
C GLY A 339 32.48 4.48 8.35
N SER A 340 31.74 5.37 7.67
CA SER A 340 30.78 6.28 8.30
C SER A 340 29.47 5.55 8.59
N THR A 341 28.91 5.77 9.78
CA THR A 341 27.69 5.11 10.23
C THR A 341 26.47 5.99 9.96
N HIS A 342 25.50 5.42 9.27
CA HIS A 342 24.26 6.08 8.86
C HIS A 342 23.05 5.41 9.49
N THR A 343 21.98 6.18 9.67
CA THR A 343 20.66 5.67 10.06
C THR A 343 19.68 5.84 8.89
N LEU A 344 19.04 4.75 8.50
CA LEU A 344 17.99 4.71 7.48
C LEU A 344 16.80 3.90 8.01
N SER A 345 15.72 3.85 7.23
CA SER A 345 14.49 3.16 7.60
C SER A 345 14.12 2.05 6.63
N ARG A 346 13.39 1.04 7.11
CA ARG A 346 12.78 -0.02 6.30
C ARG A 346 11.28 -0.15 6.57
N TYR A 347 10.55 -0.73 5.63
CA TYR A 347 9.19 -1.20 5.89
C TYR A 347 9.22 -2.45 6.77
N TYR A 348 8.32 -2.52 7.74
CA TYR A 348 8.20 -3.61 8.67
C TYR A 348 6.80 -3.61 9.32
N ALA A 349 5.89 -4.39 8.75
CA ALA A 349 4.57 -4.56 9.35
C ALA A 349 4.67 -5.34 10.67
N MET A 350 3.93 -4.90 11.68
CA MET A 350 3.84 -5.56 12.98
C MET A 350 2.80 -6.68 12.95
N TRP A 351 2.91 -7.58 11.97
CA TRP A 351 1.96 -8.66 11.69
C TRP A 351 2.71 -9.87 11.14
N ASN A 352 2.31 -11.09 11.51
CA ASN A 352 2.95 -12.34 11.09
C ASN A 352 1.94 -13.49 10.87
N GLU A 353 0.68 -13.14 10.68
CA GLU A 353 -0.41 -14.06 10.35
C GLU A 353 -0.95 -13.71 8.96
N PRO A 354 -1.79 -14.54 8.32
CA PRO A 354 -2.45 -14.18 7.06
C PRO A 354 -3.13 -12.81 7.18
N ARG A 355 -3.03 -11.95 6.14
CA ARG A 355 -3.65 -10.62 6.19
C ARG A 355 -5.16 -10.80 6.15
N PRO A 356 -5.96 -10.23 7.07
CA PRO A 356 -7.40 -10.51 7.12
C PRO A 356 -8.14 -10.22 5.81
N GLU A 357 -7.76 -9.15 5.10
CA GLU A 357 -8.35 -8.78 3.80
C GLU A 357 -7.96 -9.70 2.64
N SER A 358 -7.09 -10.69 2.87
CA SER A 358 -6.58 -11.65 1.88
C SER A 358 -6.24 -13.00 2.51
N SER A 359 -6.86 -13.36 3.63
CA SER A 359 -6.43 -14.45 4.52
C SER A 359 -6.41 -15.80 3.79
N THR A 360 -7.45 -16.09 3.00
CA THR A 360 -7.51 -17.32 2.19
C THR A 360 -6.42 -17.39 1.11
N ILE A 361 -6.09 -16.26 0.47
CA ILE A 361 -5.09 -16.19 -0.60
C ILE A 361 -3.68 -16.34 -0.02
N ASP A 362 -3.43 -15.66 1.11
CA ASP A 362 -2.15 -15.75 1.81
C ASP A 362 -1.90 -17.19 2.30
N LYS A 363 -2.92 -17.86 2.85
CA LYS A 363 -2.85 -19.28 3.26
C LYS A 363 -2.62 -20.24 2.10
N GLU A 364 -3.29 -20.01 0.96
CA GLU A 364 -3.09 -20.82 -0.26
C GLU A 364 -1.65 -20.69 -0.77
N THR A 365 -1.12 -19.47 -0.81
CA THR A 365 0.27 -19.21 -1.24
C THR A 365 1.28 -19.85 -0.29
N ALA A 366 1.01 -19.78 1.02
CA ALA A 366 1.86 -20.36 2.05
C ALA A 366 1.73 -21.89 2.16
N PHE A 367 0.84 -22.53 1.41
CA PHE A 367 0.52 -23.96 1.57
C PHE A 367 1.75 -24.86 1.43
N ASN A 368 2.61 -24.56 0.45
CA ASN A 368 3.82 -25.34 0.13
C ASN A 368 5.01 -25.05 1.04
N LEU A 369 4.93 -24.07 1.94
CA LEU A 369 5.99 -23.81 2.92
C LEU A 369 6.02 -24.91 3.98
N SER A 370 7.23 -25.35 4.33
CA SER A 370 7.45 -26.64 4.99
C SER A 370 7.14 -26.60 6.49
N ASN A 371 7.29 -25.43 7.12
CA ASN A 371 7.08 -25.28 8.56
C ASN A 371 6.37 -23.96 8.93
N ASN A 372 5.86 -23.89 10.15
CA ASN A 372 5.08 -22.74 10.64
C ASN A 372 5.91 -21.45 10.73
N CYS A 373 7.22 -21.54 10.99
CA CYS A 373 8.08 -20.37 11.10
C CYS A 373 8.32 -19.70 9.74
N GLU A 374 8.51 -20.51 8.69
CA GLU A 374 8.54 -20.01 7.31
C GLU A 374 7.23 -19.34 6.92
N LYS A 375 6.09 -19.92 7.30
CA LYS A 375 4.77 -19.31 7.06
C LYS A 375 4.62 -17.98 7.78
N GLN A 376 4.97 -17.92 9.07
CA GLN A 376 4.92 -16.67 9.84
C GLN A 376 5.84 -15.59 9.30
N GLN A 377 7.06 -15.94 8.89
CA GLN A 377 7.96 -15.01 8.21
C GLN A 377 7.31 -14.51 6.92
N PHE A 378 6.85 -15.43 6.07
CA PHE A 378 6.23 -15.09 4.80
C PHE A 378 5.01 -14.17 4.97
N TYR A 379 4.15 -14.42 5.95
CA TYR A 379 3.03 -13.55 6.27
C TYR A 379 3.45 -12.14 6.69
N ARG A 380 4.54 -12.03 7.45
CA ARG A 380 5.13 -10.72 7.78
C ARG A 380 5.67 -10.02 6.55
N GLU A 381 6.31 -10.74 5.65
CA GLU A 381 6.79 -10.18 4.39
C GLU A 381 5.63 -9.67 3.53
N LEU A 382 4.54 -10.45 3.40
CA LEU A 382 3.33 -10.01 2.71
C LEU A 382 2.75 -8.71 3.30
N ALA A 383 2.64 -8.64 4.63
CA ALA A 383 2.14 -7.45 5.32
C ALA A 383 3.08 -6.24 5.18
N SER A 384 4.40 -6.46 5.19
CA SER A 384 5.42 -5.41 5.04
C SER A 384 5.49 -4.90 3.60
N VAL A 385 5.25 -5.76 2.60
CA VAL A 385 5.07 -5.31 1.23
C VAL A 385 3.79 -4.48 1.08
N ALA A 386 2.69 -4.87 1.73
CA ALA A 386 1.48 -4.04 1.76
C ALA A 386 1.70 -2.68 2.44
N GLU A 387 2.55 -2.61 3.47
CA GLU A 387 3.00 -1.34 4.07
C GLU A 387 3.82 -0.50 3.09
N SER A 388 4.53 -1.09 2.14
CA SER A 388 5.24 -0.32 1.10
C SER A 388 4.30 0.32 0.08
N GLY A 389 3.07 -0.16 -0.07
CA GLY A 389 2.14 0.22 -1.15
C GLY A 389 2.42 -0.47 -2.50
N TRP A 390 3.40 -1.38 -2.56
CA TRP A 390 3.81 -2.13 -3.76
C TRP A 390 3.50 -3.63 -3.66
N ASP A 391 2.30 -3.99 -3.19
CA ASP A 391 1.79 -5.36 -3.07
C ASP A 391 1.16 -5.86 -4.39
N PHE A 392 1.82 -6.68 -5.20
CA PHE A 392 3.18 -7.24 -5.06
C PHE A 392 4.08 -6.86 -6.23
N SER A 393 5.38 -6.98 -6.02
CA SER A 393 6.42 -6.61 -6.98
C SER A 393 7.65 -7.49 -6.83
N THR A 394 8.29 -7.82 -7.95
CA THR A 394 9.59 -8.51 -7.99
C THR A 394 10.70 -7.73 -7.28
N ARG A 395 10.49 -6.42 -7.05
CA ARG A 395 11.33 -5.56 -6.20
C ARG A 395 11.62 -6.17 -4.82
N TRP A 396 10.67 -6.94 -4.29
CA TRP A 396 10.73 -7.48 -2.93
C TRP A 396 11.09 -8.97 -2.89
N MET A 397 11.30 -9.63 -4.04
CA MET A 397 11.38 -11.09 -4.17
C MET A 397 12.82 -11.53 -4.44
N ARG A 398 13.34 -12.47 -3.64
CA ARG A 398 14.70 -13.02 -3.87
C ARG A 398 14.75 -13.88 -5.13
N ASP A 399 13.63 -14.52 -5.51
CA ASP A 399 13.37 -15.12 -6.81
C ASP A 399 12.13 -14.47 -7.43
N ALA A 400 12.29 -13.82 -8.58
CA ALA A 400 11.21 -13.09 -9.27
C ALA A 400 10.02 -13.96 -9.73
N SER A 401 10.18 -15.30 -9.73
CA SER A 401 9.13 -16.25 -10.11
C SER A 401 8.38 -16.86 -8.93
N ASP A 402 8.85 -16.65 -7.69
CA ASP A 402 8.30 -17.28 -6.49
C ASP A 402 7.98 -16.25 -5.41
N LEU A 403 6.68 -15.99 -5.23
CA LEU A 403 6.17 -15.04 -4.25
C LEU A 403 6.56 -15.42 -2.81
N THR A 404 6.82 -16.69 -2.51
CA THR A 404 7.22 -17.11 -1.16
C THR A 404 8.62 -16.61 -0.76
N THR A 405 9.38 -16.08 -1.74
CA THR A 405 10.71 -15.50 -1.53
C THR A 405 10.71 -14.00 -1.24
N LEU A 406 9.54 -13.42 -0.91
CA LEU A 406 9.44 -12.04 -0.43
C LEU A 406 10.37 -11.80 0.76
N ALA A 407 10.96 -10.61 0.81
CA ALA A 407 11.97 -10.24 1.81
C ALA A 407 12.01 -8.72 2.05
N ALA A 408 10.84 -8.06 2.04
CA ALA A 408 10.69 -6.62 2.29
C ALA A 408 11.32 -6.18 3.62
N THR A 409 11.19 -6.97 4.69
CA THR A 409 11.80 -6.65 6.00
C THR A 409 13.34 -6.65 5.95
N SER A 410 13.93 -7.24 4.92
CA SER A 410 15.38 -7.33 4.71
C SER A 410 15.90 -6.35 3.66
N ILE A 411 15.14 -5.30 3.37
CA ILE A 411 15.48 -4.29 2.36
C ILE A 411 15.40 -2.91 3.01
N ILE A 412 16.43 -2.08 2.82
CA ILE A 412 16.38 -0.64 3.08
C ILE A 412 15.90 0.02 1.77
N PRO A 413 14.64 0.48 1.68
CA PRO A 413 14.08 0.97 0.43
C PRO A 413 14.46 2.43 0.18
N VAL A 414 14.86 2.75 -1.05
CA VAL A 414 15.21 4.12 -1.43
C VAL A 414 14.03 5.09 -1.29
N ASP A 415 12.83 4.63 -1.65
CA ASP A 415 11.62 5.43 -1.66
C ASP A 415 11.17 5.83 -0.26
N LEU A 416 11.11 4.89 0.69
CA LEU A 416 10.80 5.19 2.08
C LEU A 416 11.72 6.27 2.65
N ASN A 417 13.02 6.15 2.39
CA ASN A 417 14.00 7.11 2.91
C ASN A 417 13.92 8.46 2.19
N ALA A 418 13.53 8.50 0.93
CA ALA A 418 13.21 9.75 0.24
C ALA A 418 11.96 10.43 0.82
N PHE A 419 10.92 9.66 1.16
CA PHE A 419 9.71 10.18 1.80
C PHE A 419 9.99 10.72 3.21
N ILE A 420 10.80 10.01 4.01
CA ILE A 420 11.20 10.49 5.34
C ILE A 420 12.11 11.72 5.24
N LEU A 421 13.03 11.77 4.27
CA LEU A 421 13.82 12.98 4.00
C LEU A 421 12.91 14.17 3.70
N LYS A 422 11.88 13.97 2.85
CA LYS A 422 10.90 15.02 2.59
C LYS A 422 10.12 15.41 3.84
N MET A 423 9.74 14.44 4.68
CA MET A 423 9.10 14.69 5.96
C MET A 423 9.96 15.54 6.88
N GLU A 424 11.26 15.28 6.97
CA GLU A 424 12.18 16.06 7.81
C GLU A 424 12.28 17.52 7.34
N LEU A 425 12.40 17.74 6.02
CA LEU A 425 12.38 19.08 5.42
C LEU A 425 11.06 19.81 5.67
N ASP A 426 9.94 19.09 5.52
CA ASP A 426 8.61 19.66 5.71
C ASP A 426 8.35 20.01 7.17
N ILE A 427 8.75 19.16 8.11
CA ILE A 427 8.67 19.46 9.55
C ILE A 427 9.51 20.70 9.87
N SER A 428 10.72 20.80 9.32
CA SER A 428 11.57 21.98 9.52
C SER A 428 10.90 23.26 9.00
N PHE A 429 10.33 23.21 7.80
CA PHE A 429 9.60 24.33 7.19
C PHE A 429 8.37 24.74 8.03
N LEU A 430 7.56 23.76 8.43
CA LEU A 430 6.34 23.98 9.22
C LEU A 430 6.65 24.54 10.61
N ALA A 431 7.68 24.01 11.28
CA ALA A 431 8.13 24.49 12.58
C ALA A 431 8.60 25.95 12.51
N ASN A 432 9.41 26.30 11.49
CA ASN A 432 9.81 27.69 11.25
C ASN A 432 8.60 28.63 11.05
N ALA A 433 7.59 28.19 10.30
CA ALA A 433 6.41 29.00 10.02
C ALA A 433 5.66 29.42 11.30
N ILE A 434 5.68 28.60 12.35
CA ILE A 434 5.03 28.90 13.64
C ILE A 434 6.01 29.37 14.74
N GLY A 435 7.29 29.58 14.42
CA GLY A 435 8.31 30.06 15.36
C GLY A 435 8.94 28.99 16.28
N GLU A 436 8.74 27.70 15.98
CA GLU A 436 9.34 26.57 16.69
C GLU A 436 10.79 26.31 16.24
N ASN A 437 11.67 27.29 16.46
CA ASN A 437 13.03 27.32 15.89
C ASN A 437 13.89 26.11 16.26
N ASN A 438 13.79 25.61 17.50
CA ASN A 438 14.58 24.44 17.94
C ASN A 438 14.19 23.18 17.17
N THR A 439 12.90 22.95 17.00
CA THR A 439 12.38 21.85 16.17
C THR A 439 12.83 22.03 14.72
N ALA A 440 12.76 23.25 14.20
CA ALA A 440 13.16 23.52 12.83
C ALA A 440 14.64 23.21 12.54
N VAL A 441 15.54 23.64 13.43
CA VAL A 441 16.98 23.35 13.34
C VAL A 441 17.24 21.86 13.45
N HIS A 442 16.65 21.19 14.45
CA HIS A 442 16.82 19.76 14.65
C HIS A 442 16.44 18.93 13.42
N PHE A 443 15.30 19.24 12.80
CA PHE A 443 14.83 18.51 11.62
C PHE A 443 15.60 18.87 10.34
N MET A 444 16.18 20.07 10.26
CA MET A 444 17.11 20.40 9.17
C MET A 444 18.40 19.59 9.27
N GLU A 445 18.95 19.41 10.49
CA GLU A 445 20.11 18.55 10.73
C GLU A 445 19.80 17.08 10.41
N ALA A 446 18.62 16.59 10.82
CA ALA A 446 18.17 15.23 10.50
C ALA A 446 18.05 15.01 8.97
N ALA A 447 17.47 15.98 8.25
CA ALA A 447 17.37 15.94 6.80
C ALA A 447 18.76 15.90 6.13
N GLY A 448 19.71 16.72 6.61
CA GLY A 448 21.09 16.71 6.12
C GLY A 448 21.75 15.33 6.30
N ALA A 449 21.66 14.77 7.51
CA ALA A 449 22.21 13.45 7.80
C ALA A 449 21.58 12.33 6.94
N ARG A 450 20.27 12.38 6.69
CA ARG A 450 19.60 11.40 5.82
C ARG A 450 19.98 11.58 4.35
N GLN A 451 20.13 12.83 3.87
CA GLN A 451 20.60 13.08 2.51
C GLN A 451 22.00 12.50 2.28
N GLU A 452 22.91 12.68 3.24
CA GLU A 452 24.25 12.08 3.22
C GLU A 452 24.17 10.54 3.21
N ALA A 453 23.34 9.96 4.09
CA ALA A 453 23.11 8.52 4.13
C ALA A 453 22.59 7.97 2.80
N MET A 454 21.62 8.65 2.17
CA MET A 454 21.07 8.24 0.87
C MET A 454 22.11 8.30 -0.25
N ASN A 455 22.95 9.35 -0.27
CA ASN A 455 24.05 9.48 -1.22
C ASN A 455 25.10 8.38 -1.04
N SER A 456 25.37 7.96 0.20
CA SER A 456 26.37 6.94 0.49
C SER A 456 25.85 5.51 0.25
N VAL A 457 24.60 5.22 0.61
CA VAL A 457 24.06 3.85 0.63
C VAL A 457 23.36 3.47 -0.67
N PHE A 458 22.58 4.39 -1.26
CA PHE A 458 21.69 4.07 -2.39
C PHE A 458 22.23 4.49 -3.75
N TRP A 459 22.99 5.59 -3.83
CA TRP A 459 23.47 6.08 -5.12
C TRP A 459 24.42 5.06 -5.77
N ASN A 460 24.13 4.70 -7.02
CA ASN A 460 25.00 3.88 -7.83
C ASN A 460 25.47 4.69 -9.03
N ALA A 461 26.75 5.07 -9.03
CA ALA A 461 27.33 5.95 -10.05
C ALA A 461 27.42 5.30 -11.44
N GLU A 462 27.56 3.98 -11.52
CA GLU A 462 27.63 3.24 -12.79
C GLU A 462 26.26 3.24 -13.48
N MET A 463 25.19 3.04 -12.72
CA MET A 463 23.82 3.02 -13.24
C MET A 463 23.16 4.40 -13.30
N GLY A 464 23.72 5.41 -12.62
CA GLY A 464 23.18 6.77 -12.57
C GLY A 464 21.83 6.88 -11.88
N GLN A 465 21.58 6.05 -10.86
CA GLN A 465 20.31 5.97 -10.14
C GLN A 465 20.51 5.51 -8.70
N TRP A 466 19.45 5.63 -7.88
CA TRP A 466 19.45 5.14 -6.50
C TRP A 466 18.84 3.75 -6.41
N LEU A 467 19.54 2.80 -5.81
CA LEU A 467 19.12 1.41 -5.70
C LEU A 467 18.70 1.08 -4.26
N ASP A 468 17.74 0.17 -4.11
CA ASP A 468 17.43 -0.40 -2.79
C ASP A 468 18.64 -1.20 -2.28
N TYR A 469 18.83 -1.20 -0.97
CA TYR A 469 19.93 -1.93 -0.33
C TYR A 469 19.43 -3.17 0.41
N TRP A 470 19.95 -4.36 0.08
CA TRP A 470 19.50 -5.63 0.63
C TRP A 470 20.37 -6.05 1.82
N LEU A 471 19.75 -6.23 2.98
CA LEU A 471 20.45 -6.64 4.19
C LEU A 471 20.87 -8.11 4.11
N LYS A 472 22.13 -8.40 4.49
CA LYS A 472 22.66 -9.77 4.64
C LYS A 472 22.74 -10.21 6.11
N GLY A 473 22.17 -11.39 6.39
CA GLY A 473 22.17 -12.04 7.70
C GLY A 473 20.79 -11.99 8.38
N ASN A 474 20.63 -12.73 9.49
CA ASN A 474 19.40 -12.69 10.27
C ASN A 474 19.08 -11.24 10.66
N THR A 475 17.86 -10.79 10.38
CA THR A 475 17.38 -9.42 10.64
C THR A 475 17.26 -9.12 12.14
N THR A 476 17.40 -10.15 12.97
CA THR A 476 17.49 -10.08 14.42
C THR A 476 18.97 -10.04 14.84
N CYS A 477 19.35 -8.98 15.57
CA CYS A 477 20.63 -8.87 16.31
C CYS A 477 21.91 -8.45 15.55
N LYS A 478 21.84 -7.48 14.62
CA LYS A 478 23.03 -6.68 14.27
C LYS A 478 22.81 -5.22 14.63
N ASP A 479 23.63 -4.68 15.53
CA ASP A 479 23.58 -3.26 15.92
C ASP A 479 23.97 -2.33 14.75
N VAL A 480 24.83 -2.82 13.84
CA VAL A 480 25.30 -2.10 12.65
C VAL A 480 25.50 -3.09 11.49
N PHE A 481 24.82 -2.86 10.37
CA PHE A 481 25.07 -3.58 9.11
C PHE A 481 26.28 -2.98 8.39
N LYS A 482 27.02 -3.81 7.65
CA LYS A 482 28.12 -3.32 6.81
C LYS A 482 27.67 -3.22 5.37
N TRP A 483 27.94 -2.09 4.74
CA TRP A 483 27.66 -1.87 3.33
C TRP A 483 28.61 -2.71 2.47
N GLU A 484 28.06 -3.27 1.39
CA GLU A 484 28.77 -4.07 0.40
C GLU A 484 28.09 -3.82 -0.95
N ALA A 485 28.87 -3.53 -1.99
CA ALA A 485 28.33 -3.16 -3.30
C ALA A 485 27.39 -4.24 -3.88
N CYS A 486 27.72 -5.53 -3.67
CA CYS A 486 26.95 -6.67 -4.18
C CYS A 486 25.56 -6.83 -3.54
N ASN A 487 25.22 -6.02 -2.54
CA ASN A 487 23.91 -6.03 -1.89
C ASN A 487 22.95 -4.96 -2.44
N GLN A 488 23.40 -4.08 -3.34
CA GLN A 488 22.48 -3.20 -4.05
C GLN A 488 21.66 -4.03 -5.05
N ASN A 489 20.36 -3.77 -5.14
CA ASN A 489 19.51 -4.39 -6.15
C ASN A 489 19.70 -3.68 -7.50
N HIS A 490 20.38 -4.32 -8.44
CA HIS A 490 20.67 -3.74 -9.76
C HIS A 490 19.46 -3.80 -10.73
N ASN A 491 18.31 -4.35 -10.32
CA ASN A 491 17.09 -4.25 -11.11
C ASN A 491 16.55 -2.81 -11.06
N VAL A 492 15.99 -2.34 -12.18
CA VAL A 492 15.44 -0.99 -12.32
C VAL A 492 13.97 -0.98 -11.93
N PHE A 493 13.62 -0.12 -10.98
CA PHE A 493 12.24 0.15 -10.56
C PHE A 493 11.97 1.65 -10.58
N ALA A 494 10.71 2.05 -10.82
CA ALA A 494 10.35 3.47 -10.80
C ALA A 494 10.61 4.13 -9.44
N SER A 495 10.63 3.36 -8.34
CA SER A 495 11.01 3.83 -7.02
C SER A 495 12.45 4.35 -6.95
N ASN A 496 13.36 3.86 -7.80
CA ASN A 496 14.76 4.33 -7.88
C ASN A 496 14.88 5.82 -8.20
N PHE A 497 13.83 6.41 -8.77
CA PHE A 497 13.80 7.82 -9.18
C PHE A 497 12.97 8.70 -8.25
N ILE A 498 12.37 8.16 -7.18
CA ILE A 498 11.65 8.95 -6.18
C ILE A 498 12.54 10.03 -5.52
N PRO A 499 13.86 9.85 -5.33
CA PRO A 499 14.71 10.96 -4.87
C PRO A 499 14.63 12.22 -5.75
N LEU A 500 14.32 12.12 -7.05
CA LEU A 500 14.14 13.31 -7.88
C LEU A 500 12.90 14.14 -7.50
N TRP A 501 11.87 13.51 -6.91
CA TRP A 501 10.64 14.19 -6.48
C TRP A 501 10.90 15.25 -5.41
N ILE A 502 11.90 15.05 -4.52
CA ILE A 502 12.22 16.03 -3.48
C ILE A 502 13.05 17.22 -3.99
N GLN A 503 13.48 17.21 -5.26
CA GLN A 503 14.26 18.26 -5.93
C GLN A 503 15.63 18.60 -5.31
N LEU A 504 16.04 17.95 -4.21
CA LEU A 504 17.35 18.16 -3.56
C LEU A 504 18.53 17.53 -4.32
N PHE A 505 18.28 16.51 -5.14
CA PHE A 505 19.32 15.77 -5.84
C PHE A 505 19.55 16.26 -7.29
N ASN A 506 18.94 17.39 -7.67
CA ASN A 506 19.20 18.02 -8.96
C ASN A 506 20.54 18.76 -8.93
N SER A 507 21.55 18.21 -9.60
CA SER A 507 22.93 18.70 -9.64
C SER A 507 23.18 19.87 -10.60
N GLY A 508 22.16 20.62 -11.03
CA GLY A 508 22.37 21.65 -12.07
C GLY A 508 21.25 22.65 -12.23
N LEU A 509 21.17 23.61 -11.30
CA LEU A 509 20.84 25.04 -11.51
C LEU A 509 20.82 25.69 -10.12
N PRO A 510 21.44 26.88 -9.92
CA PRO A 510 21.33 27.57 -8.64
C PRO A 510 19.85 27.82 -8.38
N LEU A 511 19.36 27.32 -7.24
CA LEU A 511 18.10 27.75 -6.67
C LEU A 511 18.08 29.27 -6.71
N LEU A 512 17.28 29.84 -7.61
CA LEU A 512 16.91 31.24 -7.58
C LEU A 512 16.55 31.52 -6.12
N LYS A 513 17.37 32.36 -5.48
CA LYS A 513 17.11 32.88 -4.14
C LYS A 513 15.64 33.27 -4.12
N ILE A 514 14.83 32.50 -3.39
CA ILE A 514 13.51 32.96 -2.97
C ILE A 514 13.83 34.06 -1.96
N THR A 515 13.95 35.28 -2.47
CA THR A 515 13.98 36.48 -1.64
C THR A 515 12.68 36.50 -0.83
N MET A 516 12.85 36.67 0.48
CA MET A 516 11.83 36.64 1.54
C MET A 516 10.55 37.41 1.20
#